data_AF-L0RWM5-F1
#
_entry.id   AF-L0RWM5-F1
#
_cell.length_a   1.000
_cell.length_b   1.000
_cell.length_c   1.000
_cell.angle_alpha   90.00
_cell.angle_beta   90.00
_cell.angle_gamma   90.00
#
_symmetry.space_group_name_H-M   'P 1'
#
loop_
_entity.id
_entity.type
_entity.pdbx_description
1 polymer ?
#
loop_
_entity_poly.entity_id
_entity_poly.type
_entity_poly.pdbx_seq_one_letter_code
_entity_poly.pdbx_strand_id
1 'polypeptide(L)'
;MKDKKIVVWDLFGGGQNSVYKSLVEHNKIDIFDVYTFDVTEPEREKHFKLDLAQDINILKEYFKNLPQPDIIVASPLCQSFSCVLNMKGGGTPFWKYADETRTKLIERTSEEFEILKNGFTKNLKADVQLFIKRLGEKCINNTIELIKEFNPRLWYIENPKNSLMWKYIKYNKTDFYKDTMHLNEASFGKYGFLTSKPTIFLSNIKIDLKKGKIDPPYEIKEIDGQKYYVLKDDNNVKVPYSLDSRMIGISSLKKMIKARTVKSGMGGMDFVMRSGKNAQKNKMTNEQLSEAGPASAIPHSLIDVIFSVFLDELDKKK
;
A
#
# COMPACT_ATOMS: atom_id res chain seq x y z
N MET A 1 33.64 18.91 9.77
CA MET A 1 32.89 17.72 10.25
C MET A 1 32.03 17.29 9.09
N LYS A 2 32.08 16.02 8.64
CA LYS A 2 31.11 15.55 7.65
C LYS A 2 29.73 15.66 8.29
N ASP A 3 28.80 16.39 7.68
CA ASP A 3 27.45 16.49 8.18
C ASP A 3 26.88 15.08 8.40
N LYS A 4 26.45 14.80 9.64
CA LYS A 4 25.91 13.50 10.01
C LYS A 4 24.61 13.30 9.22
N LYS A 5 24.57 12.27 8.37
CA LYS A 5 23.36 11.90 7.63
C LYS A 5 22.20 11.57 8.59
N ILE A 6 20.97 11.89 8.15
CA ILE A 6 19.74 11.57 8.87
C ILE A 6 19.46 10.07 8.74
N VAL A 7 19.37 9.36 9.86
CA VAL A 7 19.19 7.91 9.87
C VAL A 7 17.72 7.56 9.68
N VAL A 8 17.43 6.73 8.67
CA VAL A 8 16.08 6.27 8.33
C VAL A 8 16.02 4.76 8.49
N TRP A 9 15.09 4.27 9.29
CA TRP A 9 14.70 2.85 9.29
C TRP A 9 13.42 2.66 8.48
N ASP A 10 13.52 1.87 7.42
CA ASP A 10 12.47 1.52 6.48
C ASP A 10 12.01 0.07 6.73
N LEU A 11 10.98 -0.08 7.55
CA LEU A 11 10.42 -1.35 7.99
C LEU A 11 9.44 -1.88 6.93
N PHE A 12 9.62 -3.13 6.50
CA PHE A 12 8.84 -3.78 5.43
C PHE A 12 8.99 -3.12 4.04
N GLY A 13 10.10 -2.39 3.81
CA GLY A 13 10.35 -1.66 2.56
C GLY A 13 11.06 -2.47 1.47
N GLY A 14 11.63 -3.62 1.82
CA GLY A 14 12.55 -4.37 0.97
C GLY A 14 11.92 -5.00 -0.27
N GLY A 15 10.59 -5.14 -0.31
CA GLY A 15 9.88 -5.66 -1.48
C GLY A 15 10.09 -4.85 -2.77
N GLN A 16 10.15 -3.51 -2.68
CA GLN A 16 10.45 -2.63 -3.83
C GLN A 16 11.61 -1.69 -3.57
N ASN A 17 12.07 -1.57 -2.32
CA ASN A 17 13.06 -0.58 -1.89
C ASN A 17 12.64 0.87 -2.28
N SER A 18 11.33 1.16 -2.27
CA SER A 18 10.79 2.42 -2.82
C SER A 18 11.29 3.66 -2.09
N VAL A 19 11.49 3.59 -0.76
CA VAL A 19 12.06 4.70 0.02
C VAL A 19 13.48 5.02 -0.46
N TYR A 20 14.36 4.02 -0.47
CA TYR A 20 15.73 4.18 -0.94
C TYR A 20 15.79 4.66 -2.40
N LYS A 21 15.06 4.00 -3.31
CA LYS A 21 15.06 4.34 -4.74
C LYS A 21 14.53 5.75 -5.01
N SER A 22 13.46 6.15 -4.33
CA SER A 22 12.94 7.52 -4.41
C SER A 22 13.99 8.56 -3.99
N LEU A 23 14.68 8.35 -2.87
CA LEU A 23 15.69 9.27 -2.38
C LEU A 23 16.91 9.35 -3.30
N VAL A 24 17.28 8.25 -3.97
CA VAL A 24 18.30 8.27 -5.03
C VAL A 24 17.82 9.08 -6.23
N GLU A 25 16.63 8.78 -6.76
CA GLU A 25 16.06 9.44 -7.94
C GLU A 25 15.89 10.95 -7.78
N HIS A 26 15.64 11.43 -6.55
CA HIS A 26 15.45 12.85 -6.25
C HIS A 26 16.70 13.50 -5.62
N ASN A 27 17.88 12.88 -5.75
CA ASN A 27 19.17 13.40 -5.28
C ASN A 27 19.22 13.75 -3.78
N LYS A 28 18.54 12.96 -2.94
CA LYS A 28 18.47 13.14 -1.48
C LYS A 28 19.29 12.11 -0.70
N ILE A 29 19.88 11.11 -1.36
CA ILE A 29 20.62 10.03 -0.68
C ILE A 29 21.91 10.49 0.03
N ASP A 30 22.43 11.67 -0.32
CA ASP A 30 23.54 12.26 0.42
C ASP A 30 23.13 12.86 1.77
N ILE A 31 21.84 13.10 1.96
CA ILE A 31 21.25 13.65 3.19
C ILE A 31 20.83 12.51 4.13
N PHE A 32 20.33 11.40 3.58
CA PHE A 32 19.75 10.30 4.35
C PHE A 32 20.63 9.04 4.36
N ASP A 33 20.67 8.34 5.49
CA ASP A 33 21.25 7.02 5.62
C ASP A 33 20.15 5.97 5.86
N VAL A 34 19.80 5.22 4.82
CA VAL A 34 18.58 4.38 4.80
C VAL A 34 18.91 2.92 5.09
N TYR A 35 18.35 2.40 6.18
CA TYR A 35 18.39 1.00 6.57
C TYR A 35 17.02 0.38 6.27
N THR A 36 16.95 -0.57 5.34
CA THR A 36 15.71 -1.25 4.98
C THR A 36 15.67 -2.65 5.59
N PHE A 37 14.54 -3.04 6.16
CA PHE A 37 14.36 -4.33 6.83
C PHE A 37 13.16 -5.06 6.25
N ASP A 38 13.37 -6.27 5.75
CA ASP A 38 12.31 -7.09 5.15
C ASP A 38 12.72 -8.56 5.17
N VAL A 39 11.79 -9.47 4.88
CA VAL A 39 12.09 -10.89 4.66
C VAL A 39 12.64 -11.16 3.25
N THR A 40 12.60 -10.17 2.36
CA THR A 40 13.17 -10.27 1.00
C THR A 40 14.70 -10.31 1.01
N GLU A 41 15.26 -10.87 -0.07
CA GLU A 41 16.70 -10.92 -0.25
C GLU A 41 17.29 -9.49 -0.37
N PRO A 42 18.41 -9.20 0.32
CA PRO A 42 19.10 -7.93 0.22
C PRO A 42 19.61 -7.62 -1.18
N GLU A 43 19.38 -6.39 -1.64
CA GLU A 43 19.93 -5.86 -2.90
C GLU A 43 21.12 -4.89 -2.68
N ARG A 44 21.38 -4.50 -1.43
CA ARG A 44 22.38 -3.49 -1.04
C ARG A 44 22.85 -3.69 0.39
N GLU A 45 23.97 -3.07 0.75
CA GLU A 45 24.63 -3.21 2.07
C GLU A 45 23.70 -2.95 3.26
N LYS A 46 22.89 -1.87 3.22
CA LYS A 46 21.96 -1.49 4.29
C LYS A 46 20.52 -1.95 4.04
N HIS A 47 20.36 -3.08 3.36
CA HIS A 47 19.11 -3.83 3.24
C HIS A 47 19.31 -5.15 3.96
N PHE A 48 18.58 -5.35 5.06
CA PHE A 48 18.76 -6.47 5.95
C PHE A 48 17.59 -7.44 5.82
N LYS A 49 17.92 -8.72 5.62
CA LYS A 49 16.96 -9.80 5.68
C LYS A 49 16.61 -10.06 7.15
N LEU A 50 15.45 -9.59 7.58
CA LEU A 50 14.97 -9.69 8.95
C LEU A 50 13.47 -9.92 8.94
N ASP A 51 13.03 -11.00 9.60
CA ASP A 51 11.61 -11.16 9.90
C ASP A 51 11.22 -10.10 10.95
N LEU A 52 10.29 -9.21 10.65
CA LEU A 52 9.82 -8.19 11.59
C LEU A 52 8.66 -8.70 12.47
N ALA A 53 8.26 -9.97 12.31
CA ALA A 53 7.27 -10.65 13.13
C ALA A 53 7.89 -11.64 14.12
N GLN A 54 9.19 -11.60 14.40
CA GLN A 54 9.80 -12.38 15.50
C GLN A 54 9.48 -11.77 16.87
N ASP A 55 9.99 -12.40 17.92
CA ASP A 55 9.87 -11.88 19.29
C ASP A 55 10.39 -10.43 19.38
N ILE A 56 9.64 -9.57 20.06
CA ILE A 56 9.96 -8.15 20.15
C ILE A 56 11.27 -7.89 20.89
N ASN A 57 11.64 -8.71 21.88
CA ASN A 57 12.90 -8.51 22.60
C ASN A 57 14.10 -8.82 21.71
N ILE A 58 14.00 -9.87 20.88
CA ILE A 58 15.01 -10.20 19.86
C ILE A 58 15.17 -9.04 18.88
N LEU A 59 14.06 -8.46 18.40
CA LEU A 59 14.09 -7.30 17.53
C LEU A 59 14.74 -6.10 18.23
N LYS A 60 14.34 -5.77 19.46
CA LYS A 60 14.93 -4.65 20.22
C LYS A 60 16.44 -4.81 20.37
N GLU A 61 16.92 -6.00 20.74
CA GLU A 61 18.36 -6.27 20.85
C GLU A 61 19.08 -6.15 19.50
N TYR A 62 18.47 -6.62 18.41
CA TYR A 62 19.02 -6.43 17.07
C TYR A 62 19.14 -4.94 16.71
N PHE A 63 18.06 -4.17 16.87
CA PHE A 63 18.01 -2.76 16.50
C PHE A 63 18.85 -1.85 17.40
N LYS A 64 19.12 -2.22 18.67
CA LYS A 64 20.05 -1.49 19.56
C LYS A 64 21.47 -1.41 19.02
N ASN A 65 21.87 -2.37 18.20
CA ASN A 65 23.22 -2.40 17.60
C ASN A 65 23.34 -1.55 16.32
N LEU A 66 22.24 -0.92 15.88
CA LEU A 66 22.21 -0.06 14.71
C LEU A 66 22.25 1.42 15.12
N PRO A 67 22.65 2.33 14.21
CA PRO A 67 22.54 3.76 14.48
C PRO A 67 21.10 4.14 14.87
N GLN A 68 20.96 4.94 15.94
CA GLN A 68 19.68 5.46 16.40
C GLN A 68 18.94 6.15 15.24
N PRO A 69 17.66 5.82 15.00
CA PRO A 69 16.91 6.39 13.90
C PRO A 69 16.43 7.79 14.21
N ASP A 70 16.61 8.71 13.26
CA ASP A 70 15.90 9.99 13.26
C ASP A 70 14.46 9.81 12.74
N ILE A 71 14.30 8.87 11.80
CA ILE A 71 13.03 8.59 11.11
C ILE A 71 12.75 7.09 11.11
N ILE A 72 11.53 6.68 11.47
CA ILE A 72 11.03 5.32 11.21
C ILE A 72 9.85 5.38 10.24
N VAL A 73 9.94 4.67 9.12
CA VAL A 73 8.83 4.51 8.17
C VAL A 73 8.48 3.02 8.07
N ALA A 74 7.20 2.70 7.98
CA ALA A 74 6.76 1.31 7.98
C ALA A 74 5.56 1.06 7.07
N SER A 75 5.58 -0.05 6.32
CA SER A 75 4.46 -0.58 5.53
C SER A 75 4.07 -2.00 5.99
N PRO A 76 3.56 -2.17 7.23
CA PRO A 76 3.28 -3.48 7.79
C PRO A 76 2.19 -4.25 7.01
N LEU A 77 2.20 -5.57 7.16
CA LEU A 77 1.35 -6.51 6.42
C LEU A 77 -0.14 -6.11 6.45
N CYS A 78 -0.71 -5.80 5.28
CA CYS A 78 -2.09 -5.29 5.18
C CYS A 78 -3.15 -6.41 5.11
N GLN A 79 -2.78 -7.62 4.69
CA GLN A 79 -3.73 -8.73 4.42
C GLN A 79 -4.58 -9.07 5.65
N SER A 80 -3.95 -9.04 6.83
CA SER A 80 -4.55 -9.30 8.15
C SER A 80 -5.66 -8.31 8.53
N PHE A 81 -5.69 -7.14 7.90
CA PHE A 81 -6.62 -6.05 8.19
C PHE A 81 -7.46 -5.65 6.96
N SER A 82 -7.44 -6.44 5.89
CA SER A 82 -8.06 -6.12 4.61
C SER A 82 -9.59 -6.22 4.65
N CYS A 83 -10.28 -5.10 4.41
CA CYS A 83 -11.73 -5.04 4.26
C CYS A 83 -12.27 -5.69 2.98
N VAL A 84 -11.42 -6.18 2.07
CA VAL A 84 -11.87 -6.95 0.89
C VAL A 84 -12.45 -8.30 1.31
N LEU A 85 -12.03 -8.81 2.46
CA LEU A 85 -12.48 -10.06 3.03
C LEU A 85 -13.77 -9.91 3.86
N ASN A 86 -14.59 -8.90 3.57
CA ASN A 86 -15.80 -8.61 4.34
C ASN A 86 -16.75 -9.82 4.37
N MET A 87 -17.12 -10.24 5.58
CA MET A 87 -18.03 -11.37 5.82
C MET A 87 -19.50 -10.92 5.87
N LYS A 88 -20.44 -11.88 5.82
CA LYS A 88 -21.84 -11.62 6.16
C LYS A 88 -21.91 -11.07 7.60
N GLY A 89 -22.52 -9.91 7.80
CA GLY A 89 -22.57 -9.24 9.11
C GLY A 89 -21.42 -8.25 9.40
N GLY A 90 -20.49 -8.05 8.46
CA GLY A 90 -19.43 -7.03 8.55
C GLY A 90 -18.17 -7.48 9.30
N GLY A 91 -17.11 -6.68 9.18
CA GLY A 91 -15.77 -7.02 9.67
C GLY A 91 -14.99 -7.91 8.71
N THR A 92 -13.77 -8.28 9.10
CA THR A 92 -12.90 -9.19 8.32
C THR A 92 -13.01 -10.63 8.86
N PRO A 93 -12.41 -11.62 8.20
CA PRO A 93 -12.45 -13.03 8.58
C PRO A 93 -12.16 -13.31 10.05
N PHE A 94 -11.28 -12.52 10.68
CA PHE A 94 -10.81 -12.79 12.04
C PHE A 94 -10.88 -11.61 13.00
N TRP A 95 -11.38 -10.45 12.58
CA TRP A 95 -11.62 -9.34 13.50
C TRP A 95 -13.12 -9.15 13.71
N LYS A 96 -13.53 -9.11 14.98
CA LYS A 96 -14.86 -8.62 15.41
C LYS A 96 -14.69 -7.55 16.48
N TYR A 97 -15.72 -6.75 16.68
CA TYR A 97 -15.78 -5.93 17.89
C TYR A 97 -16.05 -6.82 19.10
N ALA A 98 -15.48 -6.47 20.25
CA ALA A 98 -15.71 -7.19 21.50
C ALA A 98 -17.19 -7.14 21.93
N ASP A 99 -17.85 -6.02 21.64
CA ASP A 99 -19.22 -5.72 22.00
C ASP A 99 -19.80 -4.61 21.09
N GLU A 100 -21.02 -4.17 21.39
CA GLU A 100 -21.75 -3.14 20.63
C GLU A 100 -21.15 -1.73 20.78
N THR A 101 -20.30 -1.48 21.78
CA THR A 101 -19.64 -0.17 21.95
C THR A 101 -18.63 0.11 20.83
N ARG A 102 -18.15 -0.94 20.16
CA ARG A 102 -17.19 -0.88 19.05
C ARG A 102 -15.85 -0.20 19.41
N THR A 103 -15.44 -0.34 20.67
CA THR A 103 -14.21 0.28 21.22
C THR A 103 -13.03 -0.67 21.41
N LYS A 104 -13.17 -1.94 21.00
CA LYS A 104 -12.11 -2.96 21.03
C LYS A 104 -12.32 -3.97 19.94
N LEU A 105 -11.27 -4.32 19.21
CA LEU A 105 -11.28 -5.44 18.26
C LEU A 105 -10.72 -6.70 18.93
N ILE A 106 -11.35 -7.84 18.68
CA ILE A 106 -10.88 -9.15 19.17
C ILE A 106 -10.87 -10.17 18.04
N GLU A 107 -10.14 -11.25 18.26
CA GLU A 107 -10.09 -12.39 17.36
C GLU A 107 -11.45 -13.11 17.31
N ARG A 108 -11.91 -13.46 16.11
CA ARG A 108 -13.03 -14.39 15.91
C ARG A 108 -12.55 -15.83 16.09
N THR A 109 -13.41 -16.71 16.58
CA THR A 109 -13.10 -18.15 16.65
C THR A 109 -13.13 -18.78 15.25
N SER A 110 -12.52 -19.96 15.11
CA SER A 110 -12.56 -20.72 13.86
C SER A 110 -14.00 -21.08 13.47
N GLU A 111 -14.84 -21.45 14.44
CA GLU A 111 -16.25 -21.80 14.22
C GLU A 111 -17.04 -20.60 13.69
N GLU A 112 -16.85 -19.41 14.29
CA GLU A 112 -17.48 -18.18 13.82
C GLU A 112 -17.10 -17.86 12.38
N PHE A 113 -15.83 -18.04 12.03
CA PHE A 113 -15.37 -17.84 10.66
C PHE A 113 -16.03 -18.83 9.69
N GLU A 114 -16.02 -20.12 10.01
CA GLU A 114 -16.58 -21.17 9.16
C GLU A 114 -18.09 -21.00 8.91
N ILE A 115 -18.83 -20.46 9.89
CA ILE A 115 -20.26 -20.15 9.75
C ILE A 115 -20.49 -18.92 8.85
N LEU A 116 -19.65 -17.89 8.98
CA LEU A 116 -19.88 -16.60 8.32
C LEU A 116 -19.24 -16.48 6.95
N LYS A 117 -18.31 -17.38 6.60
CA LYS A 117 -17.59 -17.32 5.32
C LYS A 117 -18.55 -17.38 4.15
N ASN A 118 -18.36 -16.48 3.20
CA ASN A 118 -19.20 -16.33 2.01
C ASN A 118 -18.39 -15.77 0.84
N GLY A 119 -18.96 -15.77 -0.36
CA GLY A 119 -18.35 -15.15 -1.55
C GLY A 119 -16.87 -15.56 -1.72
N PHE A 120 -15.97 -14.56 -1.73
CA PHE A 120 -14.52 -14.76 -1.86
C PHE A 120 -13.88 -15.52 -0.68
N THR A 121 -14.50 -15.51 0.51
CA THR A 121 -13.97 -16.19 1.71
C THR A 121 -14.41 -17.65 1.82
N LYS A 122 -15.36 -18.12 0.99
CA LYS A 122 -15.97 -19.46 1.07
C LYS A 122 -14.95 -20.61 1.09
N ASN A 123 -13.87 -20.47 0.32
CA ASN A 123 -12.85 -21.51 0.13
C ASN A 123 -11.61 -21.28 0.99
N LEU A 124 -11.58 -20.22 1.80
CA LEU A 124 -10.47 -19.98 2.72
C LEU A 124 -10.62 -20.89 3.94
N LYS A 125 -9.48 -21.38 4.44
CA LYS A 125 -9.43 -22.21 5.64
C LYS A 125 -9.18 -21.35 6.88
N ALA A 126 -9.89 -21.62 7.97
CA ALA A 126 -9.80 -20.81 9.19
C ALA A 126 -8.38 -20.70 9.76
N ASP A 127 -7.64 -21.81 9.79
CA ASP A 127 -6.27 -21.93 10.31
C ASP A 127 -5.28 -21.02 9.58
N VAL A 128 -5.28 -21.07 8.24
CA VAL A 128 -4.40 -20.24 7.39
C VAL A 128 -4.67 -18.76 7.63
N GLN A 129 -5.94 -18.39 7.75
CA GLN A 129 -6.31 -17.00 7.91
C GLN A 129 -6.08 -16.48 9.33
N LEU A 130 -6.24 -17.33 10.37
CA LEU A 130 -5.80 -17.02 11.74
C LEU A 130 -4.30 -16.79 11.80
N PHE A 131 -3.52 -17.62 11.12
CA PHE A 131 -2.08 -17.43 11.00
C PHE A 131 -1.76 -16.08 10.37
N ILE A 132 -2.36 -15.74 9.23
CA ILE A 132 -2.18 -14.43 8.58
C ILE A 132 -2.59 -13.29 9.51
N LYS A 133 -3.74 -13.41 10.20
CA LYS A 133 -4.20 -12.40 11.17
C LYS A 133 -3.16 -12.15 12.25
N ARG A 134 -2.69 -13.22 12.91
CA ARG A 134 -1.73 -13.15 14.02
C ARG A 134 -0.38 -12.63 13.55
N LEU A 135 0.04 -13.00 12.34
CA LEU A 135 1.25 -12.48 11.72
C LEU A 135 1.17 -10.96 11.54
N GLY A 136 0.10 -10.44 10.92
CA GLY A 136 -0.03 -8.99 10.72
C GLY A 136 -0.26 -8.21 12.02
N GLU A 137 -0.97 -8.80 13.00
CA GLU A 137 -1.05 -8.25 14.35
C GLU A 137 0.34 -8.13 14.99
N LYS A 138 1.18 -9.16 14.86
CA LYS A 138 2.54 -9.15 15.38
C LYS A 138 3.41 -8.11 14.66
N CYS A 139 3.31 -7.99 13.34
CA CYS A 139 4.00 -6.95 12.57
C CYS A 139 3.66 -5.53 13.04
N ILE A 140 2.36 -5.21 13.20
CA ILE A 140 1.96 -3.87 13.64
C ILE A 140 2.34 -3.61 15.10
N ASN A 141 2.21 -4.61 15.98
CA ASN A 141 2.61 -4.48 17.38
C ASN A 141 4.11 -4.24 17.49
N ASN A 142 4.93 -5.01 16.77
CA ASN A 142 6.38 -4.82 16.76
C ASN A 142 6.77 -3.45 16.19
N THR A 143 6.10 -2.99 15.12
CA THR A 143 6.30 -1.64 14.57
C THR A 143 6.07 -0.57 15.64
N ILE A 144 4.95 -0.67 16.37
CA ILE A 144 4.60 0.27 17.45
C ILE A 144 5.62 0.22 18.59
N GLU A 145 6.03 -0.97 19.01
CA GLU A 145 7.01 -1.12 20.09
C GLU A 145 8.40 -0.60 19.68
N LEU A 146 8.82 -0.74 18.41
CA LEU A 146 10.05 -0.13 17.90
C LEU A 146 9.96 1.40 17.88
N ILE A 147 8.82 1.97 17.45
CA ILE A 147 8.62 3.43 17.49
C ILE A 147 8.66 3.94 18.95
N LYS A 148 8.04 3.23 19.89
CA LYS A 148 8.05 3.60 21.31
C LYS A 148 9.45 3.50 21.93
N GLU A 149 10.17 2.43 21.64
CA GLU A 149 11.50 2.15 22.19
C GLU A 149 12.54 3.16 21.69
N PHE A 150 12.60 3.36 20.38
CA PHE A 150 13.65 4.18 19.76
C PHE A 150 13.24 5.65 19.59
N ASN A 151 11.97 5.98 19.83
CA ASN A 151 11.42 7.34 19.88
C ASN A 151 11.98 8.25 18.77
N PRO A 152 11.82 7.88 17.48
CA PRO A 152 12.33 8.67 16.37
C PRO A 152 11.65 10.03 16.34
N ARG A 153 12.35 11.04 15.84
CA ARG A 153 11.82 12.41 15.73
C ARG A 153 10.60 12.47 14.83
N LEU A 154 10.61 11.68 13.74
CA LEU A 154 9.53 11.59 12.77
C LEU A 154 9.23 10.12 12.47
N TRP A 155 7.97 9.80 12.22
CA TRP A 155 7.62 8.45 11.76
C TRP A 155 6.31 8.42 11.00
N TYR A 156 6.12 7.40 10.18
CA TYR A 156 4.81 7.03 9.67
C TYR A 156 4.59 5.52 9.63
N ILE A 157 3.33 5.11 9.73
CA ILE A 157 2.83 3.76 9.43
C ILE A 157 1.87 3.88 8.26
N GLU A 158 2.16 3.17 7.17
CA GLU A 158 1.38 3.17 5.93
C GLU A 158 0.48 1.93 5.83
N ASN A 159 -0.76 2.15 5.39
CA ASN A 159 -1.67 1.07 5.01
C ASN A 159 -2.79 1.62 4.11
N PRO A 160 -3.56 0.75 3.41
CA PRO A 160 -4.74 1.19 2.69
C PRO A 160 -5.73 1.99 3.56
N LYS A 161 -6.37 3.01 2.99
CA LYS A 161 -7.30 3.91 3.72
C LYS A 161 -8.38 3.16 4.48
N ASN A 162 -8.93 2.11 3.87
CA ASN A 162 -10.03 1.34 4.45
C ASN A 162 -9.55 0.18 5.34
N SER A 163 -8.25 0.08 5.65
CA SER A 163 -7.72 -0.98 6.50
C SER A 163 -8.35 -0.97 7.89
N LEU A 164 -8.69 -2.15 8.44
CA LEU A 164 -9.07 -2.27 9.85
C LEU A 164 -7.92 -1.93 10.81
N MET A 165 -6.68 -1.83 10.30
CA MET A 165 -5.50 -1.49 11.09
C MET A 165 -5.68 -0.16 11.82
N TRP A 166 -6.32 0.83 11.20
CA TRP A 166 -6.57 2.13 11.85
C TRP A 166 -7.47 2.02 13.07
N LYS A 167 -8.48 1.15 13.01
CA LYS A 167 -9.35 0.85 14.14
C LYS A 167 -8.59 0.04 15.20
N TYR A 168 -7.78 -0.92 14.77
CA TYR A 168 -6.95 -1.71 15.68
C TYR A 168 -5.98 -0.81 16.47
N ILE A 169 -5.23 0.06 15.80
CA ILE A 169 -4.31 0.98 16.46
C ILE A 169 -5.07 1.89 17.44
N LYS A 170 -6.19 2.49 16.99
CA LYS A 170 -6.99 3.39 17.83
C LYS A 170 -7.57 2.72 19.08
N TYR A 171 -8.07 1.50 18.95
CA TYR A 171 -8.86 0.84 19.99
C TYR A 171 -8.08 -0.18 20.83
N ASN A 172 -7.10 -0.84 20.24
CA ASN A 172 -6.32 -1.89 20.91
C ASN A 172 -4.95 -1.40 21.38
N LYS A 173 -4.44 -0.30 20.82
CA LYS A 173 -3.11 0.27 21.13
C LYS A 173 -3.25 1.67 21.73
N THR A 174 -4.08 1.78 22.77
CA THR A 174 -4.37 3.05 23.47
C THR A 174 -3.16 3.63 24.21
N ASP A 175 -2.17 2.80 24.52
CA ASP A 175 -0.87 3.20 25.07
C ASP A 175 0.03 3.90 24.03
N PHE A 176 -0.28 3.72 22.75
CA PHE A 176 0.44 4.32 21.62
C PHE A 176 -0.37 5.43 20.96
N TYR A 177 -1.63 5.15 20.58
CA TYR A 177 -2.48 6.08 19.84
C TYR A 177 -2.80 7.33 20.67
N LYS A 178 -2.60 8.50 20.06
CA LYS A 178 -2.93 9.80 20.65
C LYS A 178 -3.75 10.61 19.65
N ASP A 179 -4.69 11.41 20.13
CA ASP A 179 -5.52 12.28 19.28
C ASP A 179 -4.70 13.37 18.56
N THR A 180 -3.46 13.61 19.01
CA THR A 180 -2.49 14.48 18.34
C THR A 180 -1.83 13.84 17.11
N MET A 181 -2.05 12.55 16.85
CA MET A 181 -1.53 11.87 15.65
C MET A 181 -2.39 12.16 14.43
N HIS A 182 -1.77 12.09 13.25
CA HIS A 182 -2.41 12.49 12.00
C HIS A 182 -2.61 11.29 11.07
N LEU A 183 -3.83 11.13 10.57
CA LEU A 183 -4.14 10.20 9.48
C LEU A 183 -3.99 10.93 8.14
N ASN A 184 -2.78 10.94 7.59
CA ASN A 184 -2.50 11.64 6.34
C ASN A 184 -2.96 10.81 5.14
N GLU A 185 -4.07 11.22 4.52
CA GLU A 185 -4.65 10.52 3.38
C GLU A 185 -3.96 10.88 2.07
N ALA A 186 -3.55 9.86 1.32
CA ALA A 186 -3.04 9.99 -0.04
C ALA A 186 -3.84 9.13 -1.03
N SER A 187 -3.70 9.42 -2.31
CA SER A 187 -4.11 8.52 -3.39
C SER A 187 -2.94 8.33 -4.32
N PHE A 188 -2.33 7.15 -4.36
CA PHE A 188 -1.14 6.88 -5.17
C PHE A 188 -1.34 7.25 -6.65
N GLY A 189 -2.57 7.19 -7.16
CA GLY A 189 -2.88 7.62 -8.53
C GLY A 189 -2.62 9.11 -8.80
N LYS A 190 -2.67 9.97 -7.78
CA LYS A 190 -2.25 11.38 -7.88
C LYS A 190 -0.72 11.56 -7.95
N TYR A 191 0.03 10.46 -7.80
CA TYR A 191 1.48 10.40 -7.79
C TYR A 191 2.03 9.46 -8.88
N GLY A 192 1.25 9.24 -9.94
CA GLY A 192 1.68 8.47 -11.12
C GLY A 192 1.42 6.97 -11.04
N PHE A 193 0.76 6.46 -9.99
CA PHE A 193 0.33 5.07 -9.96
C PHE A 193 -0.87 4.84 -10.91
N LEU A 194 -0.96 3.67 -11.53
CA LEU A 194 -2.00 3.37 -12.54
C LEU A 194 -3.43 3.34 -11.98
N THR A 195 -3.57 3.25 -10.66
CA THR A 195 -4.85 3.20 -9.96
C THR A 195 -4.80 4.16 -8.78
N SER A 196 -5.97 4.69 -8.37
CA SER A 196 -6.03 5.70 -7.32
C SER A 196 -5.40 5.23 -6.01
N LYS A 197 -5.57 3.95 -5.63
CA LYS A 197 -5.10 3.32 -4.37
C LYS A 197 -5.13 4.30 -3.18
N PRO A 198 -6.30 4.47 -2.55
CA PRO A 198 -6.42 5.33 -1.38
C PRO A 198 -5.69 4.71 -0.18
N THR A 199 -4.80 5.50 0.42
CA THR A 199 -3.85 5.08 1.45
C THR A 199 -3.84 6.09 2.58
N ILE A 200 -3.54 5.64 3.80
CA ILE A 200 -3.29 6.49 4.96
C ILE A 200 -1.86 6.27 5.44
N PHE A 201 -1.22 7.39 5.82
CA PHE A 201 0.03 7.44 6.56
C PHE A 201 -0.30 7.97 7.96
N LEU A 202 -0.40 7.09 8.95
CA LEU A 202 -0.51 7.50 10.35
C LEU A 202 0.86 8.00 10.80
N SER A 203 0.96 9.24 11.26
CA SER A 203 2.24 9.83 11.67
C SER A 203 2.11 10.80 12.85
N ASN A 204 3.26 11.17 13.42
CA ASN A 204 3.36 12.17 14.48
C ASN A 204 3.33 13.63 13.98
N ILE A 205 3.32 13.84 12.66
CA ILE A 205 3.15 15.17 12.04
C ILE A 205 2.06 15.14 10.97
N LYS A 206 1.48 16.30 10.67
CA LYS A 206 0.55 16.47 9.56
C LYS A 206 1.32 16.62 8.24
N ILE A 207 0.86 15.93 7.20
CA ILE A 207 1.43 15.98 5.85
C ILE A 207 0.27 16.17 4.87
N ASP A 208 0.25 17.30 4.17
CA ASP A 208 -0.82 17.63 3.23
C ASP A 208 -0.61 16.92 1.88
N LEU A 209 -1.08 15.67 1.81
CA LEU A 209 -0.92 14.79 0.64
C LEU A 209 -2.08 14.93 -0.37
N LYS A 210 -1.77 14.72 -1.66
CA LYS A 210 -2.74 14.71 -2.75
C LYS A 210 -3.62 13.47 -2.67
N LYS A 211 -4.92 13.67 -2.81
CA LYS A 211 -5.93 12.60 -2.77
C LYS A 211 -7.01 12.80 -3.83
N GLY A 212 -7.76 11.73 -4.09
CA GLY A 212 -8.89 11.74 -5.01
C GLY A 212 -8.69 10.85 -6.23
N LYS A 213 -9.60 11.00 -7.20
CA LYS A 213 -9.59 10.21 -8.44
C LYS A 213 -8.41 10.62 -9.32
N ILE A 214 -7.89 9.66 -10.07
CA ILE A 214 -6.96 9.97 -11.17
C ILE A 214 -7.72 10.84 -12.16
N ASP A 215 -7.10 11.93 -12.59
CA ASP A 215 -7.70 12.77 -13.61
C ASP A 215 -7.73 11.98 -14.91
N PRO A 216 -8.89 11.88 -15.58
CA PRO A 216 -8.96 11.11 -16.80
C PRO A 216 -7.96 11.68 -17.83
N PRO A 217 -7.28 10.82 -18.60
CA PRO A 217 -6.36 11.26 -19.65
C PRO A 217 -7.09 11.86 -20.85
N TYR A 218 -8.43 11.98 -20.76
CA TYR A 218 -9.30 12.54 -21.77
C TYR A 218 -10.15 13.66 -21.19
N GLU A 219 -10.69 14.47 -22.08
CA GLU A 219 -11.79 15.40 -21.86
C GLU A 219 -13.00 15.00 -22.72
N ILE A 220 -14.18 15.51 -22.38
CA ILE A 220 -15.38 15.29 -23.18
C ILE A 220 -15.59 16.53 -24.04
N LYS A 221 -15.53 16.37 -25.36
CA LYS A 221 -15.79 17.45 -26.34
C LYS A 221 -17.02 17.13 -27.16
N GLU A 222 -17.77 18.17 -27.51
CA GLU A 222 -18.85 18.09 -28.47
C GLU A 222 -18.34 18.54 -29.84
N ILE A 223 -18.46 17.67 -30.85
CA ILE A 223 -18.02 17.90 -32.22
C ILE A 223 -19.19 17.51 -33.12
N ASP A 224 -19.71 18.46 -33.90
CA ASP A 224 -20.83 18.26 -34.83
C ASP A 224 -22.09 17.65 -34.15
N GLY A 225 -22.41 18.12 -32.94
CA GLY A 225 -23.57 17.65 -32.16
C GLY A 225 -23.41 16.27 -31.51
N GLN A 226 -22.23 15.65 -31.61
CA GLN A 226 -21.91 14.37 -30.96
C GLN A 226 -20.80 14.54 -29.93
N LYS A 227 -20.96 13.88 -28.76
CA LYS A 227 -19.93 13.89 -27.70
C LYS A 227 -18.85 12.84 -27.96
N TYR A 228 -17.60 13.21 -27.70
CA TYR A 228 -16.42 12.39 -27.83
C TYR A 228 -15.57 12.44 -26.56
N TYR A 229 -14.97 11.32 -26.18
CA TYR A 229 -13.77 11.30 -25.35
C TYR A 229 -12.58 11.68 -26.22
N VAL A 230 -11.91 12.79 -25.91
CA VAL A 230 -10.74 13.29 -26.63
C VAL A 230 -9.54 13.24 -25.70
N LEU A 231 -8.44 12.59 -26.13
CA LEU A 231 -7.23 12.52 -25.32
C LEU A 231 -6.63 13.92 -25.12
N LYS A 232 -6.17 14.21 -23.90
CA LYS A 232 -5.55 15.50 -23.55
C LYS A 232 -4.17 15.69 -24.19
N ASP A 233 -3.45 14.60 -24.45
CA ASP A 233 -2.12 14.61 -25.07
C ASP A 233 -2.16 14.52 -26.60
N ASP A 234 -3.31 14.15 -27.19
CA ASP A 234 -3.50 14.12 -28.65
C ASP A 234 -4.97 14.35 -29.02
N ASN A 235 -5.28 15.58 -29.43
CA ASN A 235 -6.64 16.00 -29.81
C ASN A 235 -7.19 15.24 -31.04
N ASN A 236 -6.36 14.54 -31.82
CA ASN A 236 -6.81 13.77 -32.97
C ASN A 236 -7.40 12.41 -32.56
N VAL A 237 -7.05 11.91 -31.37
CA VAL A 237 -7.57 10.63 -30.86
C VAL A 237 -8.89 10.90 -30.14
N LYS A 238 -9.99 10.63 -30.85
CA LYS A 238 -11.36 10.77 -30.33
C LYS A 238 -12.15 9.46 -30.42
N VAL A 239 -12.89 9.15 -29.36
CA VAL A 239 -13.79 7.99 -29.28
C VAL A 239 -15.20 8.47 -28.98
N PRO A 240 -16.24 8.09 -29.76
CA PRO A 240 -17.61 8.45 -29.46
C PRO A 240 -18.02 8.13 -28.03
N TYR A 241 -18.66 9.09 -27.35
CA TYR A 241 -19.06 8.97 -25.94
C TYR A 241 -20.06 7.82 -25.70
N SER A 242 -20.81 7.44 -26.75
CA SER A 242 -21.75 6.32 -26.76
C SER A 242 -21.08 4.96 -26.58
N LEU A 243 -19.76 4.85 -26.83
CA LEU A 243 -18.99 3.65 -26.51
C LEU A 243 -18.67 3.66 -25.01
N ASP A 244 -19.29 2.75 -24.26
CA ASP A 244 -19.29 2.71 -22.79
C ASP A 244 -17.89 2.94 -22.19
N SER A 245 -17.74 3.97 -21.35
CA SER A 245 -16.51 4.25 -20.60
C SER A 245 -15.96 3.04 -19.82
N ARG A 246 -16.82 2.08 -19.45
CA ARG A 246 -16.42 0.81 -18.79
C ARG A 246 -15.75 -0.18 -19.75
N MET A 247 -16.10 -0.13 -21.04
CA MET A 247 -15.33 -0.80 -22.11
C MET A 247 -13.96 -0.16 -22.31
N ILE A 248 -13.83 1.11 -21.91
CA ILE A 248 -12.59 1.89 -21.87
C ILE A 248 -11.85 1.73 -20.51
N GLY A 249 -12.06 0.63 -19.77
CA GLY A 249 -11.31 0.34 -18.53
C GLY A 249 -9.79 0.37 -18.74
N ILE A 250 -8.96 0.33 -17.70
CA ILE A 250 -7.48 0.40 -17.80
C ILE A 250 -6.88 -0.57 -18.86
N SER A 251 -7.59 -1.67 -19.16
CA SER A 251 -7.31 -2.59 -20.27
C SER A 251 -7.42 -1.94 -21.66
N SER A 252 -8.34 -1.00 -21.88
CA SER A 252 -8.45 -0.19 -23.09
C SER A 252 -7.37 0.87 -23.21
N LEU A 253 -6.86 1.44 -22.11
CA LEU A 253 -5.75 2.39 -22.17
C LEU A 253 -4.49 1.68 -22.65
N LYS A 254 -4.25 0.46 -22.11
CA LYS A 254 -3.28 -0.47 -22.68
C LYS A 254 -3.62 -0.86 -24.12
N LYS A 255 -4.88 -1.07 -24.51
CA LYS A 255 -5.26 -1.35 -25.92
C LYS A 255 -5.06 -0.14 -26.84
N MET A 256 -5.25 1.09 -26.36
CA MET A 256 -5.02 2.34 -27.10
C MET A 256 -3.53 2.59 -27.28
N ILE A 257 -2.74 2.42 -26.22
CA ILE A 257 -1.27 2.51 -26.25
C ILE A 257 -0.67 1.35 -27.08
N LYS A 258 -1.24 0.14 -27.00
CA LYS A 258 -0.81 -1.02 -27.80
C LYS A 258 -1.23 -0.89 -29.26
N ALA A 259 -2.40 -0.33 -29.57
CA ALA A 259 -2.80 0.03 -30.93
C ALA A 259 -1.85 1.10 -31.52
N ARG A 260 -1.33 2.02 -30.70
CA ARG A 260 -0.31 3.01 -31.06
C ARG A 260 1.02 2.38 -31.50
N THR A 261 1.32 1.14 -31.10
CA THR A 261 2.59 0.45 -31.37
C THR A 261 2.51 -0.60 -32.48
N VAL A 262 1.32 -0.93 -33.01
CA VAL A 262 1.19 -1.88 -34.12
C VAL A 262 1.42 -1.18 -35.47
N LYS A 263 2.67 -1.05 -35.88
CA LYS A 263 3.03 -0.73 -37.28
C LYS A 263 3.05 -2.01 -38.12
N SER A 264 1.89 -2.50 -38.57
CA SER A 264 1.73 -3.32 -39.79
C SER A 264 0.35 -4.02 -39.81
N GLY A 265 -0.31 -3.99 -40.97
CA GLY A 265 -1.68 -4.42 -41.22
C GLY A 265 -2.00 -5.92 -41.15
N MET A 266 -1.57 -6.63 -40.10
CA MET A 266 -2.05 -8.00 -39.79
C MET A 266 -2.51 -8.20 -38.33
N GLY A 267 -2.50 -7.16 -37.49
CA GLY A 267 -2.93 -7.28 -36.08
C GLY A 267 -4.45 -7.16 -35.83
N GLY A 268 -5.24 -6.92 -36.88
CA GLY A 268 -6.68 -6.66 -36.77
C GLY A 268 -7.57 -7.90 -36.74
N MET A 269 -7.09 -9.06 -37.22
CA MET A 269 -7.91 -10.28 -37.32
C MET A 269 -7.84 -11.22 -36.12
N ASP A 270 -6.82 -11.13 -35.26
CA ASP A 270 -6.77 -11.92 -34.02
C ASP A 270 -7.76 -11.43 -32.94
N PHE A 271 -8.46 -10.33 -33.20
CA PHE A 271 -9.37 -9.70 -32.25
C PHE A 271 -10.77 -10.32 -32.21
N VAL A 272 -11.08 -11.32 -33.05
CA VAL A 272 -12.43 -11.90 -33.18
C VAL A 272 -12.54 -13.37 -32.74
N MET A 273 -11.45 -14.11 -32.51
CA MET A 273 -11.55 -15.55 -32.18
C MET A 273 -10.81 -15.95 -30.90
N ARG A 274 -11.44 -15.71 -29.73
CA ARG A 274 -11.28 -16.58 -28.54
C ARG A 274 -12.58 -16.68 -27.75
N SER A 275 -13.63 -17.17 -28.41
CA SER A 275 -14.74 -17.86 -27.76
C SER A 275 -14.32 -19.30 -27.45
N GLY A 276 -13.39 -19.48 -26.51
CA GLY A 276 -12.94 -20.79 -26.02
C GLY A 276 -13.23 -20.91 -24.54
N LYS A 277 -14.03 -21.91 -24.14
CA LYS A 277 -14.29 -22.26 -22.75
C LYS A 277 -12.96 -22.46 -22.01
N ASN A 278 -12.58 -21.52 -21.15
CA ASN A 278 -11.46 -21.73 -20.24
C ASN A 278 -11.89 -22.71 -19.15
N ALA A 279 -11.38 -23.95 -19.24
CA ALA A 279 -11.39 -24.89 -18.14
C ALA A 279 -10.72 -24.24 -16.92
N GLN A 280 -11.44 -24.14 -15.80
CA GLN A 280 -10.87 -23.79 -14.50
C GLN A 280 -9.83 -24.86 -14.13
N LYS A 281 -8.56 -24.62 -14.46
CA LYS A 281 -7.46 -25.33 -13.81
C LYS A 281 -7.41 -24.86 -12.37
N ASN A 282 -7.63 -25.78 -11.43
CA ASN A 282 -7.35 -25.62 -10.01
C ASN A 282 -5.87 -25.23 -9.83
N LYS A 283 -5.58 -23.92 -9.80
CA LYS A 283 -4.33 -23.36 -9.31
C LYS A 283 -4.40 -23.31 -7.78
N MET A 284 -4.22 -24.46 -7.14
CA MET A 284 -3.67 -24.46 -5.78
C MET A 284 -2.16 -24.31 -5.90
N THR A 285 -1.69 -23.08 -6.07
CA THR A 285 -0.27 -22.74 -6.03
C THR A 285 -0.11 -21.48 -5.19
N ASN A 286 1.05 -21.37 -4.52
CA ASN A 286 1.55 -20.31 -3.65
C ASN A 286 1.43 -18.84 -4.17
N GLU A 287 0.70 -18.61 -5.27
CA GLU A 287 0.49 -17.32 -5.94
C GLU A 287 -0.58 -16.43 -5.28
N GLN A 288 -1.39 -16.96 -4.34
CA GLN A 288 -2.36 -16.15 -3.59
C GLN A 288 -1.73 -15.16 -2.60
N LEU A 289 -0.40 -15.20 -2.42
CA LEU A 289 0.36 -14.17 -1.71
C LEU A 289 0.52 -12.85 -2.51
N SER A 290 0.11 -12.78 -3.79
CA SER A 290 0.51 -11.67 -4.68
C SER A 290 -0.61 -10.80 -5.29
N GLU A 291 -1.89 -10.99 -4.95
CA GLU A 291 -2.94 -10.05 -5.42
C GLU A 291 -3.02 -8.76 -4.59
N ALA A 292 -2.50 -8.78 -3.35
CA ALA A 292 -2.06 -7.57 -2.68
C ALA A 292 -0.68 -7.24 -3.26
N GLY A 293 -0.63 -6.41 -4.32
CA GLY A 293 0.66 -5.92 -4.84
C GLY A 293 1.54 -5.41 -3.68
N PRO A 294 2.88 -5.53 -3.79
CA PRO A 294 3.79 -5.40 -2.65
C PRO A 294 3.43 -4.17 -1.83
N ALA A 295 3.14 -4.38 -0.54
CA ALA A 295 2.68 -3.35 0.37
C ALA A 295 3.62 -2.12 0.40
N SER A 296 4.87 -2.29 -0.05
CA SER A 296 5.91 -1.27 -0.16
C SER A 296 6.03 -0.55 -1.51
N ALA A 297 5.15 -0.78 -2.49
CA ALA A 297 5.18 -0.11 -3.79
C ALA A 297 4.61 1.32 -3.76
N ILE A 298 5.11 2.15 -2.84
CA ILE A 298 4.73 3.56 -2.71
C ILE A 298 5.37 4.34 -3.87
N PRO A 299 4.60 5.18 -4.60
CA PRO A 299 5.17 5.98 -5.69
C PRO A 299 6.32 6.86 -5.23
N HIS A 300 7.40 6.93 -6.01
CA HIS A 300 8.60 7.67 -5.64
C HIS A 300 8.33 9.17 -5.47
N SER A 301 7.45 9.76 -6.28
CA SER A 301 7.03 11.16 -6.14
C SER A 301 6.20 11.43 -4.87
N LEU A 302 5.52 10.42 -4.33
CA LEU A 302 4.84 10.54 -3.04
C LEU A 302 5.84 10.51 -1.89
N ILE A 303 6.79 9.57 -1.93
CA ILE A 303 7.88 9.52 -0.95
C ILE A 303 8.68 10.82 -0.96
N ASP A 304 8.98 11.36 -2.14
CA ASP A 304 9.71 12.62 -2.29
C ASP A 304 9.01 13.80 -1.57
N VAL A 305 7.68 13.89 -1.70
CA VAL A 305 6.87 14.89 -0.99
C VAL A 305 6.93 14.68 0.53
N ILE A 306 6.77 13.43 0.99
CA ILE A 306 6.83 13.11 2.43
C ILE A 306 8.21 13.48 3.00
N PHE A 307 9.28 13.08 2.33
CA PHE A 307 10.64 13.32 2.82
C PHE A 307 11.06 14.78 2.70
N SER A 308 10.50 15.55 1.76
CA SER A 308 10.67 17.02 1.75
C SER A 308 10.08 17.65 3.01
N VAL A 309 8.85 17.26 3.37
CA VAL A 309 8.20 17.74 4.62
C VAL A 309 9.00 17.30 5.85
N PHE A 310 9.53 16.08 5.85
CA PHE A 310 10.37 15.60 6.94
C PHE A 310 11.65 16.43 7.11
N LEU A 311 12.31 16.83 6.01
CA LEU A 311 13.47 17.72 6.08
C LEU A 311 13.10 19.07 6.70
N ASP A 312 12.03 19.69 6.22
CA ASP A 312 11.55 20.98 6.74
C ASP A 312 11.27 20.91 8.24
N GLU A 313 10.66 19.81 8.72
CA GLU A 313 10.38 19.60 10.14
C GLU A 313 11.63 19.30 10.99
N LEU A 314 12.63 18.63 10.41
CA LEU A 314 13.89 18.37 11.11
C LEU A 314 14.73 19.64 11.27
N ASP A 315 14.65 20.57 10.31
CA ASP A 315 15.38 21.84 10.34
C ASP A 315 14.73 22.88 11.26
N LYS A 316 13.39 22.92 11.40
CA LYS A 316 12.70 23.81 12.37
C LYS A 316 13.04 23.56 13.83
N LYS A 317 13.61 22.40 14.14
CA LYS A 317 13.93 21.95 15.50
C LYS A 317 15.44 21.89 15.79
N LYS A 318 16.28 22.41 14.89
CA LYS A 318 17.68 22.74 15.16
C LYS A 318 17.78 24.13 15.76
#